data_AF-A0A9C9ESW4-F1
#
_entry.id   AF-A0A9C9ESW4-F1
#
_cell.length_a   1.000
_cell.length_b   1.000
_cell.length_c   1.000
_cell.angle_alpha   90.00
_cell.angle_beta   90.00
_cell.angle_gamma   90.00
#
_symmetry.space_group_name_H-M   'P 1'
#
loop_
_entity.id
_entity.type
_entity.pdbx_description
1 polymer ?
#
loop_
_entity_poly.entity_id
_entity_poly.type
_entity_poly.pdbx_seq_one_letter_code
_entity_poly.pdbx_strand_id
1 'polypeptide(L)'
;MAVDSALPRKHNPCSGCAQRNEDCMRARLSAVIITLNEAGNIERCLKSIDWVDEILVADTGSTDQTVDVCKQLGARVIETDWLGFGPTKRWA
;
A
#
# COMPACT_ATOMS: atom_id res chain seq x y z
N MET A 1 21.52 9.85 3.55
CA MET A 1 21.20 8.80 4.54
C MET A 1 20.04 8.02 3.97
N ALA A 2 20.28 6.75 3.67
CA ALA A 2 19.42 5.89 2.86
C ALA A 2 18.23 5.36 3.67
N VAL A 3 17.03 5.35 3.07
CA VAL A 3 15.94 4.41 3.40
C VAL A 3 15.12 4.05 2.15
N ASP A 4 15.76 3.79 1.01
CA ASP A 4 15.10 3.05 -0.07
C ASP A 4 15.47 1.56 0.07
N SER A 5 14.97 0.95 1.15
CA SER A 5 15.00 -0.50 1.32
C SER A 5 13.58 -1.06 1.22
N ALA A 6 12.92 -0.81 0.09
CA ALA A 6 11.81 -1.64 -0.32
C ALA A 6 12.39 -3.05 -0.60
N LEU A 7 12.15 -3.97 0.33
CA LEU A 7 12.48 -5.39 0.16
C LEU A 7 11.94 -5.87 -1.21
N PRO A 8 12.74 -6.58 -2.03
CA PRO A 8 12.24 -7.13 -3.29
C PRO A 8 11.18 -8.18 -2.96
N ARG A 9 9.90 -7.80 -3.08
CA ARG A 9 8.77 -8.70 -2.80
C ARG A 9 8.66 -9.74 -3.92
N LYS A 10 8.25 -10.95 -3.54
CA LYS A 10 8.30 -12.15 -4.39
C LYS A 10 7.48 -11.94 -5.68
N HIS A 11 8.18 -11.82 -6.80
CA HIS A 11 7.53 -11.87 -8.12
C HIS A 11 7.22 -13.33 -8.44
N ASN A 12 5.96 -13.64 -8.77
CA ASN A 12 5.61 -14.93 -9.34
C ASN A 12 6.06 -14.94 -10.81
N PRO A 13 6.95 -15.86 -11.23
CA PRO A 13 7.43 -15.91 -12.59
C PRO A 13 6.31 -16.35 -13.54
N CYS A 14 6.17 -15.66 -14.66
CA CYS A 14 5.26 -16.03 -15.73
C CYS A 14 5.76 -17.33 -16.38
N SER A 15 5.00 -18.41 -16.29
CA SER A 15 5.44 -19.79 -16.56
C SER A 15 5.49 -20.18 -18.05
N GLY A 16 5.54 -19.24 -19.00
CA GLY A 16 5.24 -19.59 -20.40
C GLY A 16 5.88 -18.80 -21.55
N CYS A 17 6.84 -17.90 -21.35
CA CYS A 17 7.45 -17.16 -22.47
C CYS A 17 8.93 -17.50 -22.65
N ALA A 18 9.29 -18.00 -23.83
CA ALA A 18 10.64 -18.44 -24.21
C ALA A 18 11.56 -17.31 -24.74
N GLN A 19 11.16 -16.03 -24.66
CA GLN A 19 12.00 -14.92 -25.10
C GLN A 19 12.47 -14.05 -23.93
N ARG A 20 13.79 -14.11 -23.69
CA ARG A 20 14.54 -13.15 -22.89
C ARG A 20 14.59 -11.82 -23.66
N ASN A 21 13.64 -10.94 -23.43
CA ASN A 21 13.86 -9.51 -23.58
C ASN A 21 13.65 -8.90 -22.21
N GLU A 22 14.67 -8.19 -21.74
CA GLU A 22 14.56 -7.30 -20.58
C GLU A 22 13.38 -6.35 -20.85
N ASP A 23 12.46 -6.24 -19.89
CA ASP A 23 11.25 -5.40 -19.87
C ASP A 23 9.98 -5.92 -20.60
N CYS A 24 9.43 -7.05 -20.15
CA CYS A 24 7.98 -7.10 -19.99
C CYS A 24 7.59 -6.17 -18.82
N MET A 25 7.58 -4.85 -19.05
CA MET A 25 7.36 -3.89 -17.97
C MET A 25 5.92 -4.02 -17.47
N ARG A 26 5.74 -4.82 -16.41
CA ARG A 26 4.50 -4.92 -15.66
C ARG A 26 4.15 -3.52 -15.17
N ALA A 27 2.94 -3.07 -15.47
CA ALA A 27 2.41 -1.83 -14.91
C ALA A 27 2.50 -1.88 -13.38
N ARG A 28 3.10 -0.84 -12.78
CA ARG A 28 3.17 -0.71 -11.33
C ARG A 28 1.76 -0.47 -10.77
N LEU A 29 1.47 -1.14 -9.66
CA LEU A 29 0.19 -0.99 -8.97
C LEU A 29 0.42 -0.39 -7.60
N SER A 30 -0.20 0.76 -7.37
CA SER A 30 -0.33 1.37 -6.04
C SER A 30 -1.73 1.09 -5.48
N ALA A 31 -1.80 0.67 -4.23
CA ALA A 31 -3.05 0.55 -3.49
C ALA A 31 -3.20 1.74 -2.53
N VAL A 32 -4.39 2.34 -2.53
CA VAL A 32 -4.73 3.46 -1.64
C VAL A 32 -5.84 3.01 -0.69
N ILE A 33 -5.61 3.15 0.60
CA ILE A 33 -6.57 2.82 1.66
C ILE A 33 -6.92 4.10 2.41
N ILE A 34 -8.20 4.46 2.48
CA ILE A 34 -8.67 5.51 3.37
C ILE A 34 -9.18 4.85 4.65
N THR A 35 -8.75 5.31 5.81
CA THR A 35 -9.02 4.61 7.08
C THR A 35 -9.27 5.56 8.25
N LEU A 36 -10.03 5.06 9.23
CA LEU A 36 -10.28 5.71 10.53
C LEU A 36 -10.59 4.62 11.57
N ASN A 37 -9.73 4.47 12.58
CA ASN A 37 -9.89 3.52 13.69
C ASN A 37 -10.15 2.06 13.28
N GLU A 38 -9.26 1.51 12.45
CA GLU A 38 -9.33 0.15 11.90
C GLU A 38 -8.23 -0.78 12.43
N ALA A 39 -7.69 -0.54 13.64
CA ALA A 39 -6.59 -1.35 14.18
C ALA A 39 -6.90 -2.86 14.22
N GLY A 40 -8.17 -3.23 14.37
CA GLY A 40 -8.61 -4.64 14.37
C GLY A 40 -8.58 -5.32 13.00
N ASN A 41 -8.61 -4.57 11.89
CA ASN A 41 -8.76 -5.11 10.53
C ASN A 41 -7.58 -4.77 9.61
N ILE A 42 -6.90 -3.65 9.87
CA ILE A 42 -5.95 -3.04 8.93
C ILE A 42 -4.75 -3.95 8.64
N GLU A 43 -4.27 -4.71 9.62
CA GLU A 43 -3.19 -5.69 9.43
C GLU A 43 -3.57 -6.76 8.40
N ARG A 44 -4.76 -7.36 8.55
CA ARG A 44 -5.26 -8.37 7.63
C ARG A 44 -5.46 -7.78 6.23
N CYS A 45 -5.98 -6.56 6.16
CA CYS A 45 -6.18 -5.84 4.90
C CYS A 45 -4.85 -5.66 4.16
N LEU A 46 -3.86 -5.07 4.81
CA LEU A 46 -2.54 -4.80 4.23
C LEU A 46 -1.81 -6.08 3.79
N LYS A 47 -1.88 -7.15 4.60
CA LYS A 47 -1.31 -8.46 4.24
C LYS A 47 -1.99 -9.08 3.02
N SER A 48 -3.29 -8.86 2.81
CA SER A 48 -4.01 -9.42 1.66
C SER A 48 -3.63 -8.78 0.31
N ILE A 49 -3.04 -7.59 0.36
CA ILE A 49 -2.62 -6.83 -0.81
C ILE A 49 -1.09 -6.64 -0.87
N ASP A 50 -0.31 -7.44 -0.16
CA ASP A 50 1.16 -7.31 -0.07
C ASP A 50 1.91 -7.51 -1.41
N TRP A 51 1.20 -7.93 -2.45
CA TRP A 51 1.67 -8.17 -3.82
C TRP A 51 1.70 -6.90 -4.69
N VAL A 52 1.16 -5.78 -4.21
CA VAL A 52 1.24 -4.48 -4.90
C VAL A 52 2.62 -3.85 -4.73
N ASP A 53 2.99 -2.92 -5.61
CA ASP A 53 4.30 -2.29 -5.58
C ASP A 53 4.40 -1.23 -4.47
N GLU A 54 3.28 -0.55 -4.18
CA GLU A 54 3.18 0.52 -3.18
C GLU A 54 1.83 0.46 -2.45
N ILE A 55 1.85 0.72 -1.14
CA ILE A 55 0.64 0.89 -0.33
C ILE A 55 0.67 2.27 0.32
N LEU A 56 -0.36 3.07 0.02
CA LEU A 56 -0.63 4.37 0.60
C LEU A 56 -1.84 4.29 1.53
N VAL A 57 -1.72 4.81 2.74
CA VAL A 57 -2.81 4.91 3.71
C VAL A 57 -3.12 6.38 3.95
N ALA A 58 -4.32 6.82 3.58
CA ALA A 58 -4.88 8.11 3.93
C ALA A 58 -5.66 7.96 5.25
N ASP A 59 -5.01 8.31 6.36
CA ASP A 59 -5.62 8.26 7.68
C ASP A 59 -6.39 9.55 7.97
N THR A 60 -7.66 9.42 8.38
CA THR A 60 -8.53 10.59 8.60
C THR A 60 -8.72 10.96 10.07
N GLY A 61 -7.71 10.71 10.90
CA GLY A 61 -7.72 11.06 12.32
C GLY A 61 -7.96 9.86 13.24
N SER A 62 -7.31 8.73 12.98
CA SER A 62 -7.35 7.58 13.89
C SER A 62 -6.74 7.93 15.24
N THR A 63 -7.41 7.49 16.31
CA THR A 63 -6.97 7.64 17.70
C THR A 63 -6.59 6.31 18.34
N ASP A 64 -6.76 5.21 17.61
CA ASP A 64 -6.30 3.88 17.97
C ASP A 64 -4.92 3.56 17.35
N GLN A 65 -4.55 2.29 17.34
CA GLN A 65 -3.24 1.82 16.84
C GLN A 65 -3.17 1.69 15.30
N THR A 66 -4.18 2.17 14.54
CA THR A 66 -4.24 2.00 13.08
C THR A 66 -2.98 2.50 12.38
N VAL A 67 -2.55 3.72 12.70
CA VAL A 67 -1.39 4.37 12.07
C VAL A 67 -0.10 3.61 12.37
N ASP A 68 0.06 3.15 13.62
CA ASP A 68 1.26 2.41 14.04
C ASP A 68 1.37 1.08 13.31
N VAL A 69 0.26 0.33 13.22
CA VAL A 69 0.21 -0.95 12.50
C VAL A 69 0.53 -0.75 11.02
N CYS A 70 -0.02 0.28 10.37
CA CYS A 70 0.29 0.60 8.98
C CYS A 70 1.77 0.87 8.74
N LYS A 71 2.39 1.71 9.58
CA LYS A 71 3.81 2.07 9.49
C LYS A 71 4.70 0.84 9.71
N GLN A 72 4.38 -0.01 10.69
CA GLN A 72 5.11 -1.25 10.97
C GLN A 72 5.09 -2.23 9.78
N LEU A 73 3.99 -2.28 9.02
CA LEU A 73 3.84 -3.13 7.84
C LEU A 73 4.42 -2.51 6.57
N GLY A 74 5.09 -1.36 6.66
CA GLY A 74 5.76 -0.70 5.54
C GLY A 74 4.81 0.04 4.60
N ALA A 75 3.59 0.36 5.04
CA ALA A 75 2.71 1.26 4.30
C ALA A 75 3.13 2.72 4.52
N ARG A 76 2.99 3.54 3.47
CA ARG A 76 3.18 4.99 3.59
C ARG A 76 1.88 5.61 4.11
N VAL A 77 1.92 6.19 5.30
CA VAL A 77 0.74 6.83 5.90
C VAL A 77 0.80 8.34 5.68
N ILE A 78 -0.29 8.92 5.21
CA ILE A 78 -0.52 10.36 5.14
C ILE A 78 -1.80 10.66 5.94
N GLU A 79 -1.69 11.59 6.88
CA GLU A 79 -2.82 12.09 7.64
C GLU A 79 -3.52 13.22 6.87
N THR A 80 -4.85 13.19 6.85
CA THR A 80 -5.69 14.18 6.15
C THR A 80 -7.01 14.36 6.87
N ASP A 81 -7.72 15.45 6.60
CA ASP A 81 -9.08 15.61 7.09
C ASP A 81 -10.06 14.73 6.29
N TRP A 82 -11.14 14.28 6.94
CA TRP A 82 -12.23 13.63 6.22
C TRP A 82 -13.04 14.64 5.41
N LEU A 83 -12.84 14.65 4.09
CA LEU A 83 -13.56 15.53 3.16
C LEU A 83 -14.83 14.89 2.58
N GLY A 84 -15.19 13.68 3.05
CA GLY A 84 -16.22 12.83 2.46
C GLY A 84 -15.66 11.84 1.43
N PHE A 85 -16.47 10.84 1.05
CA PHE A 85 -16.02 9.71 0.23
C PHE A 85 -15.40 10.13 -1.11
N GLY A 86 -16.11 10.94 -1.90
CA GLY A 86 -15.65 11.37 -3.22
C GLY A 86 -14.42 12.28 -3.16
N PRO A 87 -14.45 13.37 -2.36
CA PRO A 87 -13.32 14.28 -2.23
C PRO A 87 -12.05 13.61 -1.70
N THR A 88 -12.14 12.82 -0.62
CA THR A 88 -10.97 12.13 -0.05
C THR A 88 -10.38 11.11 -1.02
N LYS A 89 -11.23 10.37 -1.75
CA LYS A 89 -10.80 9.41 -2.78
C LYS A 89 -10.13 10.07 -4.00
N ARG A 90 -10.47 11.32 -4.33
CA ARG A 90 -9.81 12.05 -5.44
C ARG A 90 -8.47 12.64 -5.05
N TRP A 91 -8.28 12.90 -3.76
CA TRP A 91 -7.06 13.48 -3.22
C TRP A 91 -5.97 12.43 -3.04
N ALA A 92 -6.35 11.24 -2.55
CA ALA A 92 -5.46 10.11 -2.32
C ALA A 92 -5.15 9.36 -3.61
#